data_AF-A0A078MDZ7-F1
#
_entry.id   AF-A0A078MDZ7-F1
#
_cell.length_a   1.000
_cell.length_b   1.000
_cell.length_c   1.000
_cell.angle_alpha   90.00
_cell.angle_beta   90.00
_cell.angle_gamma   90.00
#
_symmetry.space_group_name_H-M   'P 1'
#
loop_
_entity.id
_entity.type
_entity.pdbx_description
1 polymer ?
#
loop_
_entity_poly.entity_id
_entity_poly.type
_entity_poly.pdbx_seq_one_letter_code
_entity_poly.pdbx_strand_id
1 'polypeptide(L)'
;MDVHRHVIVGVASLAALYAGASHALGLGEMRLESALHQPLSAIIEVHGAEGLAPTDIVVTLADAATFARVGVERPYFLSDLRFTPVVVNSQLAVRVESSRPVNEPYLNFLVQLHRPSGLLLREYTVLLDPPMYRPAPVLAGSARTPQSCPTWPPSPAPTGIGLPRATACGPSPRQPG
;
A
#
# COMPACT_ATOMS: atom_id res chain seq x y z
N MET A 1 -17.29 57.63 -66.02
CA MET A 1 -16.54 57.59 -64.75
C MET A 1 -17.33 56.65 -63.84
N ASP A 2 -17.27 55.35 -64.13
CA ASP A 2 -16.32 54.41 -63.52
C ASP A 2 -16.62 54.21 -62.03
N VAL A 3 -17.13 53.04 -61.66
CA VAL A 3 -16.29 51.93 -61.16
C VAL A 3 -17.22 50.75 -60.85
N HIS A 4 -17.03 49.65 -61.58
CA HIS A 4 -17.52 48.33 -61.20
C HIS A 4 -16.93 47.96 -59.83
N ARG A 5 -17.77 47.84 -58.78
CA ARG A 5 -17.31 47.28 -57.50
C ARG A 5 -17.45 45.76 -57.53
N HIS A 6 -16.29 45.14 -57.53
CA HIS A 6 -16.03 43.71 -57.56
C HIS A 6 -16.73 42.96 -56.43
N VAL A 7 -17.35 41.85 -56.79
CA VAL A 7 -17.78 40.78 -55.89
C VAL A 7 -16.52 40.17 -55.28
N ILE A 8 -16.29 40.37 -53.99
CA ILE A 8 -15.29 39.60 -53.25
C ILE A 8 -16.03 38.48 -52.55
N VAL A 9 -15.95 37.31 -53.17
CA VAL A 9 -16.31 36.01 -52.60
C VAL A 9 -15.49 35.83 -51.32
N GLY A 10 -16.13 35.98 -50.16
CA GLY A 10 -15.52 35.71 -48.87
C GLY A 10 -15.27 34.22 -48.73
N VAL A 11 -14.01 33.81 -48.77
CA VAL A 11 -13.58 32.44 -48.50
C VAL A 11 -14.09 32.03 -47.12
N ALA A 12 -15.04 31.08 -47.12
CA ALA A 12 -15.58 30.46 -45.94
C ALA A 12 -14.43 29.82 -45.13
N SER A 13 -14.01 30.49 -44.06
CA SER A 13 -13.05 29.95 -43.11
C SER A 13 -13.79 28.99 -42.18
N LEU A 14 -14.15 27.81 -42.69
CA LEU A 14 -14.59 26.70 -41.85
C LEU A 14 -13.34 26.05 -41.24
N ALA A 15 -12.69 26.77 -40.33
CA ALA A 15 -11.71 26.18 -39.43
C ALA A 15 -12.48 25.20 -38.54
N ALA A 16 -12.54 23.94 -38.96
CA ALA A 16 -13.09 22.86 -38.17
C ALA A 16 -12.30 22.82 -36.85
N LEU A 17 -12.96 23.22 -35.76
CA LEU A 17 -12.50 23.03 -34.40
C LEU A 17 -12.40 21.52 -34.17
N TYR A 18 -11.27 20.94 -34.53
CA TYR A 18 -10.94 19.56 -34.17
C TYR A 18 -10.58 19.59 -32.68
N ALA A 19 -11.61 19.53 -31.83
CA ALA A 19 -11.43 19.24 -30.42
C ALA A 19 -10.94 17.78 -30.34
N GLY A 20 -9.62 17.60 -30.39
CA GLY A 20 -9.01 16.29 -30.19
C GLY A 20 -9.44 15.76 -28.84
N ALA A 21 -10.05 14.58 -28.81
CA ALA A 21 -10.39 13.89 -27.58
C ALA A 21 -9.10 13.52 -26.84
N SER A 22 -8.68 14.36 -25.90
CA SER A 22 -7.53 14.09 -25.06
C SER A 22 -7.88 12.97 -24.09
N HIS A 23 -7.48 11.75 -24.42
CA HIS A 23 -7.45 10.65 -23.45
C HIS A 23 -6.26 10.90 -22.52
N ALA A 24 -6.48 11.77 -21.53
CA ALA A 24 -5.49 12.02 -20.51
C ALA A 24 -5.48 10.83 -19.56
N LEU A 25 -4.45 9.99 -19.67
CA LEU A 25 -4.19 8.92 -18.71
C LEU A 25 -4.09 9.53 -17.30
N GLY A 26 -5.01 9.18 -16.42
CA GLY A 26 -5.19 9.84 -15.13
C GLY A 26 -5.41 8.87 -13.99
N LEU A 27 -4.96 9.24 -12.80
CA LEU A 27 -5.37 8.57 -11.56
C LEU A 27 -6.71 9.17 -11.12
N GLY A 28 -7.70 8.31 -10.97
CA GLY A 28 -9.09 8.63 -10.63
C GLY A 28 -9.36 8.58 -9.14
N GLU A 29 -10.59 8.19 -8.81
CA GLU A 29 -11.01 8.06 -7.41
C GLU A 29 -10.42 6.81 -6.76
N MET A 30 -10.24 6.89 -5.44
CA MET A 30 -9.82 5.77 -4.61
C MET A 30 -11.02 5.20 -3.86
N ARG A 31 -11.15 3.87 -3.85
CA ARG A 31 -12.09 3.12 -3.04
C ARG A 31 -11.35 2.34 -1.97
N LEU A 32 -11.67 2.59 -0.71
CA LEU A 32 -11.14 1.87 0.43
C LEU A 32 -11.95 0.59 0.68
N GLU A 33 -11.25 -0.53 0.88
CA GLU A 33 -11.85 -1.85 1.14
C GLU A 33 -11.53 -2.39 2.54
N SER A 34 -10.72 -1.65 3.32
CA SER A 34 -10.21 -2.05 4.63
C SER A 34 -10.62 -1.04 5.72
N ALA A 35 -10.58 -1.46 6.97
CA ALA A 35 -10.90 -0.63 8.13
C ALA A 35 -9.66 -0.34 8.98
N LEU A 36 -9.82 0.52 10.00
CA LEU A 36 -8.77 0.79 10.99
C LEU A 36 -8.30 -0.50 11.68
N HIS A 37 -7.01 -0.55 12.04
CA HIS A 37 -6.32 -1.71 12.62
C HIS A 37 -6.25 -2.96 11.73
N GLN A 38 -6.41 -2.79 10.42
CA GLN A 38 -6.23 -3.84 9.43
C GLN A 38 -5.16 -3.41 8.42
N PRO A 39 -4.53 -4.36 7.71
CA PRO A 39 -3.73 -4.03 6.54
C PRO A 39 -4.57 -3.24 5.54
N LEU A 40 -3.98 -2.18 4.97
CA LEU A 40 -4.63 -1.36 3.97
C LEU A 40 -4.92 -2.21 2.74
N SER A 41 -6.15 -2.13 2.23
CA SER A 41 -6.56 -2.57 0.90
C SER A 41 -7.42 -1.47 0.30
N ALA A 42 -7.01 -0.97 -0.86
CA ALA A 42 -7.73 0.04 -1.62
C ALA A 42 -7.49 -0.13 -3.11
N ILE A 43 -8.40 0.41 -3.92
CA ILE A 43 -8.32 0.43 -5.38
C ILE A 43 -8.39 1.87 -5.86
N ILE A 44 -7.45 2.28 -6.71
CA ILE A 44 -7.47 3.55 -7.43
C ILE A 44 -7.88 3.26 -8.88
N GLU A 45 -8.90 3.93 -9.38
CA GLU A 45 -9.28 3.80 -10.80
C GLU A 45 -8.27 4.53 -11.70
N VAL A 46 -7.99 3.99 -12.89
CA VAL A 46 -7.15 4.68 -13.89
C VAL A 46 -8.02 5.03 -15.10
N HIS A 47 -8.15 6.33 -15.36
CA HIS A 47 -8.92 6.84 -16.49
C HIS A 47 -8.03 7.03 -17.73
N GLY A 48 -8.62 6.96 -18.93
CA GLY A 48 -7.89 7.21 -20.17
C GLY A 48 -6.82 6.15 -20.47
N ALA A 49 -6.97 4.95 -19.93
CA ALA A 49 -6.06 3.82 -20.09
C ALA A 49 -6.53 2.81 -21.15
N GLU A 50 -7.43 3.22 -22.05
CA GLU A 50 -7.96 2.36 -23.12
C GLU A 50 -6.80 1.79 -23.95
N GLY A 51 -6.70 0.47 -24.04
CA GLY A 51 -5.64 -0.22 -24.76
C GLY A 51 -4.28 -0.28 -24.07
N LEU A 52 -4.16 0.19 -22.81
CA LEU A 52 -2.95 -0.01 -22.00
C LEU A 52 -3.04 -1.28 -21.16
N ALA A 53 -1.94 -2.02 -21.08
CA ALA A 53 -1.78 -3.12 -20.17
C ALA A 53 -1.23 -2.63 -18.80
N PRO A 54 -1.44 -3.40 -17.72
CA PRO A 54 -0.84 -3.10 -16.41
C PRO A 54 0.68 -2.92 -16.43
N THR A 55 1.38 -3.53 -17.39
CA THR A 55 2.84 -3.43 -17.52
C THR A 55 3.31 -2.12 -18.17
N ASP A 56 2.40 -1.37 -18.81
CA ASP A 56 2.73 -0.13 -19.52
C ASP A 56 2.75 1.09 -18.61
N ILE A 57 2.27 0.93 -17.36
CA ILE A 57 2.21 1.98 -16.37
C ILE A 57 3.03 1.62 -15.14
N VAL A 58 3.69 2.61 -14.58
CA VAL A 58 4.42 2.46 -13.31
C VAL A 58 3.84 3.43 -12.30
N VAL A 59 3.28 2.89 -11.24
CA VAL A 59 2.65 3.65 -10.16
C VAL A 59 3.42 3.43 -8.88
N THR A 60 3.81 4.51 -8.23
CA THR A 60 4.65 4.48 -7.03
C THR A 60 4.21 5.55 -6.03
N LEU A 61 4.57 5.36 -4.76
CA LEU A 61 4.55 6.45 -3.80
C LEU A 61 5.52 7.55 -4.23
N ALA A 62 5.15 8.82 -4.05
CA ALA A 62 6.07 9.92 -4.29
C ALA A 62 7.32 9.85 -3.40
N ASP A 63 8.43 10.38 -3.87
CA ASP A 63 9.69 10.45 -3.11
C ASP A 63 9.60 11.46 -1.95
N ALA A 64 10.51 11.35 -0.97
CA ALA A 64 10.48 12.21 0.22
C ALA A 64 10.67 13.69 -0.13
N ALA A 65 11.45 13.98 -1.18
CA ALA A 65 11.64 15.34 -1.67
C ALA A 65 10.32 15.94 -2.19
N THR A 66 9.47 15.16 -2.87
CA THR A 66 8.17 15.61 -3.36
C THR A 66 7.22 15.91 -2.20
N PHE A 67 7.15 15.04 -1.19
CA PHE A 67 6.38 15.32 0.02
C PHE A 67 6.81 16.63 0.69
N ALA A 68 8.12 16.83 0.86
CA ALA A 68 8.67 18.06 1.44
C ALA A 68 8.34 19.31 0.60
N ARG A 69 8.40 19.22 -0.73
CA ARG A 69 8.06 20.35 -1.64
C ARG A 69 6.57 20.73 -1.57
N VAL A 70 5.69 19.76 -1.41
CA VAL A 70 4.23 19.99 -1.31
C VAL A 70 3.82 20.37 0.12
N GLY A 71 4.71 20.20 1.10
CA GLY A 71 4.44 20.52 2.51
C GLY A 71 3.56 19.48 3.20
N VAL A 72 3.54 18.24 2.70
CA VAL A 72 2.79 17.13 3.26
C VAL A 72 3.74 16.24 4.07
N GLU A 73 3.32 15.86 5.27
CA GLU A 73 4.09 14.93 6.09
C GLU A 73 4.15 13.54 5.45
N ARG A 74 5.30 12.88 5.57
CA ARG A 74 5.47 11.49 5.10
C ARG A 74 5.72 10.55 6.29
N PRO A 75 4.67 9.99 6.89
CA PRO A 75 4.80 8.95 7.89
C PRO A 75 5.60 7.75 7.37
N TYR A 76 6.40 7.13 8.23
CA TYR A 76 7.17 5.93 7.88
C TYR A 76 6.27 4.78 7.41
N PHE A 77 5.02 4.72 7.91
CA PHE A 77 4.02 3.75 7.48
C PHE A 77 3.81 3.73 5.96
N LEU A 78 3.83 4.89 5.30
CA LEU A 78 3.59 4.99 3.86
C LEU A 78 4.61 4.22 3.02
N SER A 79 5.83 4.01 3.52
CA SER A 79 6.86 3.24 2.83
C SER A 79 6.54 1.74 2.75
N ASP A 80 5.58 1.26 3.55
CA ASP A 80 5.07 -0.11 3.50
C ASP A 80 4.07 -0.32 2.34
N LEU A 81 3.53 0.76 1.78
CA LEU A 81 2.53 0.67 0.72
C LEU A 81 3.11 0.05 -0.55
N ARG A 82 2.30 -0.77 -1.19
CA ARG A 82 2.57 -1.44 -2.47
C ARG A 82 1.51 -1.03 -3.46
N PHE A 83 1.95 -0.65 -4.65
CA PHE A 83 1.10 -0.19 -5.74
C PHE A 83 1.24 -1.18 -6.88
N THR A 84 0.15 -1.88 -7.19
CA THR A 84 0.13 -2.94 -8.19
C THR A 84 -0.91 -2.61 -9.25
N PRO A 85 -0.51 -2.30 -10.49
CA PRO A 85 -1.44 -2.17 -11.60
C PRO A 85 -2.19 -3.49 -11.83
N VAL A 86 -3.52 -3.43 -11.91
CA VAL A 86 -4.42 -4.58 -12.08
C VAL A 86 -5.57 -4.22 -13.01
N VAL A 87 -6.21 -5.21 -13.63
CA VAL A 87 -7.46 -5.01 -14.36
C VAL A 87 -8.63 -5.47 -13.50
N VAL A 88 -9.59 -4.58 -13.26
CA VAL A 88 -10.80 -4.85 -12.47
C VAL A 88 -12.00 -4.47 -13.34
N ASN A 89 -12.93 -5.41 -13.56
CA ASN A 89 -14.12 -5.19 -14.42
C ASN A 89 -13.78 -4.61 -15.80
N SER A 90 -12.73 -5.14 -16.45
CA SER A 90 -12.21 -4.66 -17.74
C SER A 90 -11.67 -3.23 -17.75
N GLN A 91 -11.47 -2.60 -16.59
CA GLN A 91 -10.84 -1.29 -16.46
C GLN A 91 -9.50 -1.39 -15.74
N LEU A 92 -8.55 -0.56 -16.15
CA LEU A 92 -7.25 -0.48 -15.48
C LEU A 92 -7.41 0.22 -14.14
N ALA A 93 -6.82 -0.36 -13.11
CA ALA A 93 -6.84 0.15 -11.75
C ALA A 93 -5.48 -0.11 -11.08
N VAL A 94 -5.24 0.55 -9.95
CA VAL A 94 -4.06 0.33 -9.10
C VAL A 94 -4.54 -0.18 -7.76
N ARG A 95 -4.13 -1.40 -7.42
CA ARG A 95 -4.32 -1.95 -6.09
C ARG A 95 -3.27 -1.37 -5.15
N VAL A 96 -3.72 -0.84 -4.02
CA VAL A 96 -2.87 -0.26 -2.98
C VAL A 96 -3.02 -1.09 -1.73
N GLU A 97 -1.92 -1.72 -1.31
CA GLU A 97 -1.91 -2.65 -0.18
C GLU A 97 -0.79 -2.33 0.80
N SER A 98 -1.01 -2.59 2.10
CA SER A 98 0.05 -2.63 3.11
C SER A 98 0.20 -4.04 3.67
N SER A 99 1.39 -4.33 4.20
CA SER A 99 1.64 -5.58 4.92
C SER A 99 1.32 -5.44 6.41
N ARG A 100 1.51 -4.24 6.97
CA ARG A 100 1.26 -3.93 8.37
C ARG A 100 -0.12 -3.30 8.59
N PRO A 101 -0.75 -3.52 9.75
CA PRO A 101 -1.99 -2.84 10.11
C PRO A 101 -1.82 -1.32 10.17
N VAL A 102 -2.83 -0.59 9.68
CA VAL A 102 -2.93 0.88 9.78
C VAL A 102 -3.51 1.24 11.15
N ASN A 103 -2.87 2.13 11.89
CA ASN A 103 -3.37 2.60 13.19
C ASN A 103 -3.83 4.06 13.16
N GLU A 104 -3.53 4.75 12.08
CA GLU A 104 -3.86 6.13 11.85
C GLU A 104 -5.34 6.25 11.41
N PRO A 105 -6.12 7.17 11.98
CA PRO A 105 -7.53 7.36 11.62
C PRO A 105 -7.70 7.92 10.20
N TYR A 106 -6.65 8.53 9.66
CA TYR A 106 -6.58 8.95 8.28
C TYR A 106 -5.16 8.79 7.74
N LEU A 107 -5.03 8.60 6.44
CA LEU A 107 -3.77 8.58 5.73
C LEU A 107 -3.80 9.63 4.62
N ASN A 108 -2.76 10.45 4.55
CA ASN A 108 -2.51 11.33 3.41
C ASN A 108 -1.24 10.87 2.69
N PHE A 109 -1.34 10.62 1.39
CA PHE A 109 -0.18 10.25 0.59
C PHE A 109 -0.27 10.72 -0.85
N LEU A 110 0.90 10.96 -1.43
CA LEU A 110 1.09 11.37 -2.81
C LEU A 110 1.46 10.16 -3.67
N VAL A 111 0.69 9.91 -4.72
CA VAL A 111 0.91 8.85 -5.71
C VAL A 111 1.44 9.46 -6.99
N GLN A 112 2.47 8.84 -7.55
CA GLN A 112 3.07 9.18 -8.83
C GLN A 112 2.75 8.11 -9.86
N LEU A 113 2.25 8.54 -11.02
CA LEU A 113 2.08 7.70 -12.20
C LEU A 113 3.07 8.18 -13.27
N HIS A 114 3.99 7.30 -13.64
CA HIS A 114 4.92 7.51 -14.74
C HIS A 114 4.26 7.01 -16.03
N ARG A 115 4.16 7.92 -17.01
CA ARG A 115 3.58 7.63 -18.32
C ARG A 115 4.50 8.17 -19.43
N PRO A 116 4.36 7.70 -20.68
CA PRO A 116 5.21 8.18 -21.78
C PRO A 116 5.19 9.70 -21.98
N SER A 117 4.05 10.33 -21.66
CA SER A 117 3.83 11.78 -21.77
C SER A 117 4.22 12.59 -20.54
N GLY A 118 4.84 11.98 -19.51
CA GLY A 118 5.36 12.67 -18.32
C GLY A 118 5.00 12.01 -17.00
N LEU A 119 5.05 12.78 -15.92
CA LEU A 119 4.72 12.33 -14.57
C LEU A 119 3.42 13.00 -14.11
N LEU A 120 2.49 12.19 -13.60
CA LEU A 120 1.28 12.66 -12.93
C LEU A 120 1.43 12.46 -11.42
N LEU A 121 1.12 13.50 -10.65
CA LEU A 121 1.13 13.46 -9.18
C LEU A 121 -0.29 13.68 -8.67
N ARG A 122 -0.75 12.82 -7.74
CA ARG A 122 -2.08 12.92 -7.12
C ARG A 122 -1.97 12.73 -5.62
N GLU A 123 -2.61 13.61 -4.86
CA GLU A 123 -2.75 13.47 -3.41
C GLU A 123 -4.03 12.71 -3.08
N TYR A 124 -3.94 11.75 -2.17
CA TYR A 124 -5.08 11.03 -1.63
C TYR A 124 -5.13 11.22 -0.13
N THR A 125 -6.32 11.59 0.36
CA THR A 125 -6.66 11.54 1.78
C THR A 125 -7.69 10.46 1.99
N VAL A 126 -7.33 9.44 2.76
CA VAL A 126 -8.17 8.29 3.08
C VAL A 126 -8.55 8.37 4.54
N LEU A 127 -9.84 8.28 4.83
CA LEU A 127 -10.35 8.16 6.19
C LEU A 127 -10.61 6.69 6.47
N LEU A 128 -10.07 6.18 7.58
CA LEU A 128 -10.27 4.81 7.99
C LEU A 128 -11.36 4.76 9.05
N ASP A 129 -12.47 4.12 8.72
CA ASP A 129 -13.55 3.88 9.66
C ASP A 129 -13.15 2.77 10.66
N PRO A 130 -13.60 2.85 11.92
CA PRO A 130 -13.42 1.76 12.87
C PRO A 130 -14.15 0.49 12.37
N PRO A 131 -13.61 -0.70 12.65
CA PRO A 131 -14.22 -1.94 12.20
C PRO A 131 -15.60 -2.10 12.83
N MET A 132 -16.63 -2.12 11.99
CA MET A 132 -17.96 -2.51 12.42
C MET A 132 -17.93 -4.02 12.70
N TYR A 133 -18.26 -4.42 13.93
CA TYR A 133 -18.21 -5.81 14.37
C TYR A 133 -19.21 -6.65 13.55
N ARG A 134 -18.76 -7.24 12.45
CA ARG A 134 -19.50 -8.27 11.71
C ARG A 134 -18.99 -9.61 12.21
N PRO A 135 -19.81 -10.43 12.89
CA PRO A 135 -19.38 -11.78 13.26
C PRO A 135 -18.98 -12.51 11.97
N ALA A 136 -17.70 -12.84 11.85
CA ALA A 136 -17.22 -13.67 10.76
C ALA A 136 -17.95 -15.02 10.84
N PRO A 137 -18.44 -15.58 9.73
CA PRO A 137 -18.93 -16.94 9.74
C PRO A 137 -17.74 -17.85 10.08
N VAL A 138 -17.77 -18.41 11.29
CA VAL A 138 -16.87 -19.50 11.66
C VAL A 138 -17.17 -20.64 10.70
N LEU A 139 -16.30 -20.83 9.71
CA LEU A 139 -16.21 -22.11 9.04
C LEU A 139 -15.88 -23.12 10.14
N ALA A 140 -16.88 -23.92 10.53
CA ALA A 140 -16.75 -24.97 11.51
C ALA A 140 -15.69 -25.97 11.00
N GLY A 141 -14.44 -25.72 11.36
CA GLY A 141 -13.35 -26.65 11.13
C GLY A 141 -13.66 -27.89 11.96
N SER A 142 -13.86 -29.02 11.29
CA SER A 142 -14.04 -30.33 11.90
C SER A 142 -13.08 -30.52 13.07
N ALA A 143 -13.64 -30.77 14.24
CA ALA A 143 -12.89 -31.09 15.44
C ALA A 143 -11.87 -32.21 15.12
N ARG A 144 -10.59 -31.86 15.12
CA ARG A 144 -9.51 -32.84 15.15
C ARG A 144 -9.59 -33.49 16.52
N THR A 145 -10.04 -34.73 16.57
CA THR A 145 -9.96 -35.58 17.76
C THR A 145 -8.52 -35.58 18.27
N PRO A 146 -8.28 -35.39 19.59
CA PRO A 146 -6.93 -35.41 20.13
C PRO A 146 -6.35 -36.80 19.94
N GLN A 147 -5.32 -36.89 19.09
CA GLN A 147 -4.52 -38.09 18.92
C GLN A 147 -3.70 -38.27 20.20
N SER A 148 -4.02 -39.33 20.95
CA SER A 148 -3.34 -39.72 22.18
C SER A 148 -1.84 -39.94 21.91
N CYS A 149 -0.99 -39.18 22.59
CA CYS A 149 0.46 -39.33 22.58
C CYS A 149 0.84 -40.71 23.17
N PRO A 150 1.75 -41.49 22.57
CA PRO A 150 2.24 -42.71 23.20
C PRO A 150 3.09 -42.35 24.43
N THR A 151 2.67 -42.86 25.59
CA THR A 151 3.43 -42.80 26.84
C THR A 151 4.66 -43.69 26.73
N TRP A 152 5.85 -43.08 26.72
CA TRP A 152 7.10 -43.80 26.89
C TRP A 152 7.31 -44.13 28.38
N PRO A 153 7.69 -45.35 28.77
CA PRO A 153 7.99 -45.66 30.17
C PRO A 153 9.24 -44.91 30.66
N PRO A 154 9.25 -44.41 31.91
CA PRO A 154 10.41 -43.72 32.46
C PRO A 154 11.59 -44.67 32.65
N SER A 155 12.77 -44.25 32.18
CA SER A 155 14.04 -44.91 32.45
C SER A 155 14.47 -44.67 33.91
N PRO A 156 14.94 -45.69 34.65
CA PRO A 156 15.37 -45.50 36.04
C PRO A 156 16.67 -44.70 36.13
N ALA A 157 16.66 -43.67 36.99
CA ALA A 157 17.83 -42.85 37.29
C ALA A 157 18.90 -43.65 38.07
N PRO A 158 20.20 -43.47 37.78
CA PRO A 158 21.26 -44.06 38.59
C PRO A 158 21.42 -43.28 39.91
N THR A 159 21.34 -44.03 41.01
CA THR A 159 21.69 -43.63 42.37
C THR A 159 23.17 -43.23 42.45
N GLY A 160 23.44 -41.92 42.51
CA GLY A 160 24.75 -41.36 42.83
C GLY A 160 24.91 -41.15 44.33
N ILE A 161 25.78 -41.96 44.94
CA ILE A 161 26.21 -41.92 46.34
C ILE A 161 27.24 -40.80 46.55
N GLY A 162 27.12 -40.04 47.65
CA GLY A 162 28.30 -39.61 48.44
C GLY A 162 28.76 -38.14 48.36
N LEU A 163 28.41 -37.39 49.42
CA LEU A 163 29.10 -36.33 50.20
C LEU A 163 30.60 -36.00 49.91
N PRO A 164 31.18 -34.83 50.33
CA PRO A 164 30.75 -33.98 51.46
C PRO A 164 30.83 -32.44 51.28
N ARG A 165 30.25 -31.79 52.31
CA ARG A 165 30.24 -30.37 52.69
C ARG A 165 31.62 -29.82 53.08
N ALA A 166 31.95 -28.60 52.61
CA ALA A 166 32.84 -27.56 53.21
C ALA A 166 33.18 -26.53 52.09
N THR A 167 33.31 -25.21 52.24
CA THR A 167 33.29 -24.25 53.36
C THR A 167 33.02 -22.86 52.77
N ALA A 168 32.70 -21.91 53.65
CA ALA A 168 32.22 -20.57 53.37
C ALA A 168 33.28 -19.55 52.89
N CYS A 169 32.72 -18.42 52.47
CA CYS A 169 33.28 -17.11 52.14
C CYS A 169 34.26 -16.53 53.19
N GLY A 170 35.26 -15.77 52.74
CA GLY A 170 36.06 -14.87 53.59
C GLY A 170 37.17 -14.12 52.82
N PRO A 171 37.28 -12.79 52.93
CA PRO A 171 38.19 -11.95 52.13
C PRO A 171 39.63 -11.92 52.66
N SER A 172 40.61 -11.82 51.76
CA SER A 172 42.04 -11.69 52.09
C SER A 172 42.46 -10.21 52.21
N PRO A 173 43.05 -9.78 53.34
CA PRO A 173 43.65 -8.47 53.48
C PRO A 173 45.19 -8.51 53.27
N ARG A 174 45.67 -7.49 52.55
CA ARG A 174 46.89 -6.66 52.73
C ARG A 174 48.23 -7.33 53.18
N GLN A 175 49.26 -7.11 52.35
CA GLN A 175 50.73 -6.94 52.57
C GLN A 175 51.19 -6.60 54.01
N PRO A 176 52.48 -6.78 54.42
CA PRO A 176 53.71 -6.44 53.65
C PRO A 176 54.97 -7.31 53.90
N GLY A 177 56.08 -7.00 53.21
CA GLY A 177 57.43 -7.52 53.46
C GLY A 177 58.32 -7.47 52.23
#